data_AF-A0A834YKV7-F1
#
_entry.id   AF-A0A834YKV7-F1
#
_cell.length_a   1.000
_cell.length_b   1.000
_cell.length_c   1.000
_cell.angle_alpha   90.00
_cell.angle_beta   90.00
_cell.angle_gamma   90.00
#
_symmetry.space_group_name_H-M   'P 1'
#
loop_
_entity.id
_entity.type
_entity.pdbx_description
1 polymer ?
#
loop_
_entity_poly.entity_id
_entity_poly.type
_entity_poly.pdbx_seq_one_letter_code
_entity_poly.pdbx_strand_id
1 'polypeptide(L)'
;MSLLELITKATADAESFTAQSEFPIILNSDEILRNLKPVDEDSNDISLIKRVGGWKISETDSEIVELGNRFSAKLKRKLKNPKSFDRNEFLGLLGSFLEKNGEKIGLSVGADSSDTSYTRVMIEKLGFLIGRDVAGLILESCLVLELWELLEALIIHGLVDRSSSSNLVDILIKKKRSDLLCLCVKHVSDIRSSDFLCILKHFLSPPKDNYSSMVSVRKEWESQAQLAIEKATNEKLPNKKSCLAKQASILIMIAHDGFSASELCLHYMFASSNFDELAFTSSISRLDGSELLSLIRYLGKWLSKYERFPLAGPCPKAASILGLRACDWVPTLESTAKCLGLVLDEHFSSLVLYSEFHEELRSIEGVVKCLASEARLCCYVANVIENLRMKKKVEECLASETFAILSLWCSCTVDKGAKKIYLYCGNMLSVKMAEKKRIYLPLVIKHIPHPAASQTSDKHRSGF
;
A
#
# COMPACT_ATOMS: atom_id res chain seq x y z
N MET A 1 41.25 0.97 2.56
CA MET A 1 39.84 0.65 2.87
C MET A 1 38.98 1.23 1.77
N SER A 2 38.11 0.41 1.18
CA SER A 2 37.07 0.93 0.29
C SER A 2 36.03 1.72 1.08
N LEU A 3 35.29 2.61 0.42
CA LEU A 3 34.15 3.32 1.01
C LEU A 3 33.14 2.34 1.62
N LEU A 4 32.95 1.20 0.96
CA LEU A 4 32.08 0.11 1.40
C LEU A 4 32.57 -0.51 2.71
N GLU A 5 33.86 -0.83 2.83
CA GLU A 5 34.44 -1.35 4.10
C GLU A 5 34.33 -0.35 5.25
N LEU A 6 34.52 0.95 4.98
CA LEU A 6 34.35 2.01 5.97
C LEU A 6 32.90 2.17 6.42
N ILE A 7 31.94 2.14 5.50
CA ILE A 7 30.51 2.16 5.81
C ILE A 7 30.15 0.90 6.61
N THR A 8 30.51 -0.30 6.15
CA THR A 8 30.20 -1.56 6.83
C THR A 8 30.76 -1.59 8.25
N LYS A 9 31.98 -1.06 8.46
CA LYS A 9 32.58 -0.97 9.79
C LYS A 9 31.87 0.05 10.71
N ALA A 10 31.55 1.23 10.19
CA ALA A 10 30.77 2.23 10.94
C ALA A 10 29.34 1.76 11.25
N THR A 11 28.77 0.89 10.40
CA THR A 11 27.44 0.30 10.62
C THR A 11 27.49 -0.85 11.61
N ALA A 12 28.59 -1.62 11.64
CA ALA A 12 28.82 -2.68 12.62
C ALA A 12 29.11 -2.14 14.03
N ASP A 13 29.72 -0.96 14.13
CA ASP A 13 29.91 -0.25 15.41
C ASP A 13 28.62 0.42 15.93
N ALA A 14 27.55 0.46 15.11
CA ALA A 14 26.25 1.03 15.46
C ALA A 14 25.33 0.02 16.18
N GLU A 15 25.89 -0.94 16.92
CA GLU A 15 25.10 -1.83 17.77
C GLU A 15 24.49 -1.07 18.95
N SER A 16 23.16 -1.18 19.08
CA SER A 16 22.29 -0.70 20.17
C SER A 16 21.82 0.78 20.14
N PHE A 17 21.00 1.14 19.15
CA PHE A 17 20.07 2.29 19.29
C PHE A 17 18.91 2.00 20.25
N THR A 18 19.20 1.48 21.45
CA THR A 18 18.28 1.45 22.60
C THR A 18 18.46 2.67 23.52
N ALA A 19 19.42 3.56 23.21
CA ALA A 19 19.59 4.82 23.92
C ALA A 19 18.47 5.81 23.53
N GLN A 20 17.86 6.46 24.54
CA GLN A 20 16.98 7.61 24.32
C GLN A 20 17.74 8.63 23.46
N SER A 21 17.13 9.06 22.36
CA SER A 21 17.78 10.05 21.49
C SER A 21 17.88 11.37 22.25
N GLU A 22 19.09 11.95 22.34
CA GLU A 22 19.27 13.31 22.86
C GLU A 22 18.52 14.34 22.00
N PHE A 23 18.23 14.00 20.75
CA PHE A 23 17.50 14.81 19.78
C PHE A 23 16.25 14.06 19.33
N PRO A 24 15.12 14.22 20.03
CA PRO A 24 13.91 13.48 19.71
C PRO A 24 13.32 13.85 18.34
N ILE A 25 13.55 15.06 17.84
CA ILE A 25 12.93 15.61 16.61
C ILE A 25 13.84 15.51 15.38
N ILE A 26 13.25 15.63 14.19
CA ILE A 26 13.99 15.85 12.93
C ILE A 26 14.49 17.29 12.92
N LEU A 27 15.81 17.46 12.95
CA LEU A 27 16.45 18.79 12.94
C LEU A 27 16.28 19.48 11.59
N ASN A 28 16.23 20.82 11.59
CA ASN A 28 16.16 21.58 10.36
C ASN A 28 17.48 21.50 9.57
N SER A 29 17.45 20.79 8.44
CA SER A 29 18.62 20.59 7.60
C SER A 29 19.10 21.88 6.93
N ASP A 30 18.23 22.86 6.68
CA ASP A 30 18.60 24.05 5.92
C ASP A 30 19.61 24.92 6.68
N GLU A 31 19.46 25.03 8.00
CA GLU A 31 20.42 25.74 8.84
C GLU A 31 21.69 24.92 9.07
N ILE A 32 21.55 23.60 9.24
CA ILE A 32 22.70 22.71 9.44
C ILE A 32 23.60 22.73 8.19
N LEU A 33 23.03 22.48 7.00
CA LEU A 33 23.78 22.38 5.75
C LEU A 33 24.45 23.71 5.36
N ARG A 34 23.86 24.85 5.69
CA ARG A 34 24.46 26.18 5.42
C ARG A 34 25.69 26.47 6.29
N ASN A 35 25.76 25.89 7.48
CA ASN A 35 26.83 26.13 8.45
C ASN A 35 27.97 25.10 8.38
N LEU A 36 27.79 24.05 7.58
CA LEU A 36 28.80 23.03 7.35
C LEU A 36 30.03 23.63 6.64
N LYS A 37 31.19 23.52 7.29
CA LYS A 37 32.50 23.93 6.75
C LYS A 37 33.51 22.80 6.89
N PRO A 38 34.48 22.65 5.97
CA PRO A 38 35.57 21.70 6.16
C PRO A 38 36.30 22.02 7.47
N VAL A 39 36.63 20.99 8.26
CA VAL A 39 37.35 21.17 9.54
C VAL A 39 38.76 21.70 9.32
N ASP A 40 39.39 21.34 8.19
CA ASP A 40 40.71 21.83 7.79
C ASP A 40 40.71 22.17 6.29
N GLU A 41 40.96 23.44 5.95
CA GLU A 41 41.30 23.84 4.57
C GLU A 41 42.82 23.69 4.29
N ASP A 42 43.65 23.59 5.35
CA ASP A 42 45.12 23.64 5.27
C ASP A 42 45.83 22.29 5.50
N SER A 43 45.10 21.18 5.69
CA SER A 43 45.73 19.87 5.89
C SER A 43 46.04 19.18 4.54
N ASN A 44 47.30 18.75 4.37
CA ASN A 44 47.80 17.95 3.25
C ASN A 44 47.29 16.48 3.30
N ASP A 45 46.04 16.28 3.73
CA ASP A 45 45.45 14.95 3.82
C ASP A 45 44.92 14.50 2.46
N ILE A 46 45.56 13.46 1.90
CA ILE A 46 45.23 12.80 0.63
C ILE A 46 43.93 11.96 0.75
N SER A 47 43.11 12.21 1.78
CA SER A 47 41.86 11.48 2.00
C SER A 47 40.75 12.07 1.10
N LEU A 48 40.06 11.19 0.35
CA LEU A 48 38.91 11.59 -0.48
C LEU A 48 37.69 12.08 0.34
N ILE A 49 37.73 11.95 1.68
CA ILE A 49 36.63 12.29 2.59
C ILE A 49 37.11 13.37 3.56
N LYS A 50 36.77 14.63 3.28
CA LYS A 50 37.05 15.74 4.21
C LYS A 50 36.04 15.73 5.35
N ARG A 51 36.53 15.81 6.59
CA ARG A 51 35.66 15.97 7.76
C ARG A 51 35.01 17.35 7.72
N VAL A 52 33.71 17.39 7.98
CA VAL A 52 32.93 18.63 7.98
C VAL A 52 32.54 18.97 9.42
N GLY A 53 32.82 20.20 9.82
CA GLY A 53 32.49 20.78 11.12
C GLY A 53 31.50 21.94 10.95
N GLY A 54 31.25 22.67 12.04
CA GLY A 54 30.38 23.86 12.00
C GLY A 54 28.88 23.56 12.07
N TRP A 55 28.47 22.29 12.15
CA TRP A 55 27.09 21.95 12.43
C TRP A 55 26.71 22.50 13.83
N LYS A 56 25.65 23.29 13.88
CA LYS A 56 25.01 23.79 15.10
C LYS A 56 23.53 23.52 14.98
N ILE A 57 22.92 23.11 16.09
CA ILE A 57 21.46 23.00 16.19
C ILE A 57 20.91 24.42 16.28
N SER A 58 19.83 24.68 15.55
CA SER A 58 19.16 25.98 15.60
C SER A 58 18.65 26.25 17.02
N GLU A 59 18.56 27.52 17.41
CA GLU A 59 18.02 27.89 18.73
C GLU A 59 16.59 27.36 18.87
N THR A 60 15.79 27.49 17.81
CA THR A 60 14.43 26.96 17.73
C THR A 60 14.37 25.44 17.93
N ASP A 61 15.22 24.67 17.25
CA ASP A 61 15.25 23.20 17.42
C ASP A 61 15.68 22.83 18.83
N SER A 62 16.64 23.54 19.42
CA SER A 62 17.08 23.33 20.81
C SER A 62 15.94 23.54 21.80
N GLU A 63 15.15 24.62 21.64
CA GLU A 63 13.99 24.89 22.49
C GLU A 63 12.89 23.82 22.35
N ILE A 64 12.63 23.34 21.12
CA ILE A 64 11.68 22.27 20.85
C ILE A 64 12.15 20.96 21.52
N VAL A 65 13.44 20.63 21.42
CA VAL A 65 14.05 19.48 22.10
C VAL A 65 13.86 19.57 23.62
N GLU A 66 14.12 20.74 24.21
CA GLU A 66 13.90 20.96 25.64
C GLU A 66 12.42 20.82 26.05
N LEU A 67 11.49 21.30 25.23
CA LEU A 67 10.05 21.11 25.44
C LEU A 67 9.69 19.62 25.40
N GLY A 68 10.19 18.88 24.41
CA GLY A 68 9.99 17.44 24.26
C GLY A 68 10.51 16.64 25.47
N ASN A 69 11.71 16.98 25.96
CA ASN A 69 12.32 16.34 27.12
C ASN A 69 11.54 16.62 28.41
N ARG A 70 11.12 17.88 28.63
CA ARG A 70 10.29 18.26 29.79
C ARG A 70 8.93 17.57 29.77
N PHE A 71 8.27 17.55 28.62
CA PHE A 71 6.99 16.87 28.44
C PHE A 71 7.12 15.37 28.71
N SER A 72 8.12 14.71 28.10
CA SER A 72 8.38 13.27 28.29
C SER A 72 8.64 12.91 29.74
N ALA A 73 9.45 13.69 30.45
CA ALA A 73 9.72 13.47 31.87
C ALA A 73 8.46 13.60 32.73
N LYS A 74 7.62 14.60 32.44
CA LYS A 74 6.35 14.82 33.14
C LYS A 74 5.34 13.70 32.85
N LEU A 75 5.22 13.27 31.60
CA LEU A 75 4.31 12.21 31.18
C LEU A 75 4.72 10.85 31.75
N LYS A 76 6.01 10.48 31.68
CA LYS A 76 6.54 9.26 32.31
C LYS A 76 6.24 9.21 33.82
N ARG A 77 6.35 10.33 34.51
CA ARG A 77 6.03 10.42 35.96
C ARG A 77 4.55 10.17 36.23
N LYS A 78 3.67 10.70 35.39
CA LYS A 78 2.21 10.53 35.50
C LYS A 78 1.74 9.12 35.17
N LEU A 79 2.31 8.50 34.12
CA LEU A 79 1.99 7.13 33.72
C LEU A 79 2.35 6.09 34.79
N LYS A 80 3.36 6.34 35.63
CA LYS A 80 3.69 5.47 36.77
C LYS A 80 2.56 5.35 37.81
N ASN A 81 1.66 6.35 37.90
CA ASN A 81 0.53 6.39 38.84
C ASN A 81 -0.79 6.62 38.10
N PRO A 82 -1.35 5.60 37.41
CA PRO A 82 -2.50 5.77 36.52
C PRO A 82 -3.78 6.24 37.24
N LYS A 83 -3.93 5.92 38.53
CA LYS A 83 -5.14 6.23 39.31
C LYS A 83 -5.40 7.72 39.49
N SER A 84 -4.38 8.57 39.33
CA SER A 84 -4.48 10.02 39.45
C SER A 84 -4.36 10.75 38.12
N PHE A 85 -4.22 10.03 37.01
CA PHE A 85 -4.00 10.62 35.69
C PHE A 85 -5.21 10.32 34.80
N ASP A 86 -6.05 11.33 34.60
CA ASP A 86 -7.27 11.20 33.81
C ASP A 86 -7.10 11.75 32.37
N ARG A 87 -8.14 11.54 31.56
CA ARG A 87 -8.19 11.97 30.16
C ARG A 87 -7.99 13.47 30.00
N ASN A 88 -8.60 14.28 30.87
CA ASN A 88 -8.56 15.74 30.76
C ASN A 88 -7.17 16.28 31.12
N GLU A 89 -6.53 15.70 32.14
CA GLU A 89 -5.17 16.07 32.52
C GLU A 89 -4.17 15.74 31.41
N PHE A 90 -4.31 14.56 30.76
CA PHE A 90 -3.48 14.21 29.61
C PHE A 90 -3.69 15.14 28.43
N LEU A 91 -4.94 15.40 28.03
CA LEU A 91 -5.26 16.27 26.90
C LEU A 91 -4.79 17.71 27.16
N GLY A 92 -4.93 18.23 28.38
CA GLY A 92 -4.40 19.54 28.76
C GLY A 92 -2.86 19.60 28.72
N LEU A 93 -2.19 18.52 29.16
CA LEU A 93 -0.73 18.43 29.10
C LEU A 93 -0.23 18.39 27.64
N LEU A 94 -0.87 17.59 26.80
CA LEU A 94 -0.52 17.45 25.39
C LEU A 94 -0.86 18.72 24.60
N GLY A 95 -2.03 19.32 24.83
CA GLY A 95 -2.44 20.59 24.24
C GLY A 95 -1.41 21.69 24.52
N SER A 96 -1.05 21.89 25.79
CA SER A 96 -0.04 22.88 26.18
C SER A 96 1.35 22.62 25.57
N PHE A 97 1.72 21.34 25.40
CA PHE A 97 2.95 20.98 24.70
C PHE A 97 2.90 21.36 23.23
N LEU A 98 1.81 21.05 22.53
CA LEU A 98 1.65 21.35 21.11
C LEU A 98 1.53 22.86 20.87
N GLU A 99 0.78 23.60 21.70
CA GLU A 99 0.65 25.07 21.61
C GLU A 99 2.00 25.76 21.70
N LYS A 100 2.81 25.42 22.71
CA LYS A 100 4.16 25.99 22.87
C LYS A 100 5.06 25.72 21.68
N ASN A 101 4.97 24.53 21.09
CA ASN A 101 5.72 24.22 19.87
C ASN A 101 5.21 25.05 18.67
N GLY A 102 3.88 25.20 18.54
CA GLY A 102 3.26 26.05 17.52
C GLY A 102 3.70 27.51 17.60
N GLU A 103 3.77 28.07 18.83
CA GLU A 103 4.27 29.42 19.08
C GLU A 103 5.71 29.61 18.60
N LYS A 104 6.59 28.62 18.81
CA LYS A 104 8.00 28.68 18.40
C LYS A 104 8.19 28.74 16.89
N ILE A 105 7.29 28.14 16.13
CA ILE A 105 7.35 28.15 14.65
C ILE A 105 6.34 29.10 14.01
N GLY A 106 5.68 29.96 14.81
CA GLY A 106 4.72 30.95 14.33
C GLY A 106 3.42 30.35 13.76
N LEU A 107 3.09 29.10 14.10
CA LEU A 107 1.84 28.47 13.68
C LEU A 107 0.76 28.67 14.75
N SER A 108 -0.28 29.44 14.42
CA SER A 108 -1.51 29.49 15.20
C SER A 108 -2.54 28.51 14.65
N VAL A 109 -3.19 27.78 15.55
CA VAL A 109 -4.29 26.88 15.19
C VAL A 109 -5.59 27.59 15.56
N GLY A 110 -6.32 28.06 14.55
CA GLY A 110 -7.58 28.80 14.70
C GLY A 110 -8.79 27.96 15.14
N ALA A 111 -8.59 26.94 15.97
CA ALA A 111 -9.64 26.14 16.57
C ALA A 111 -9.74 26.47 18.07
N ASP A 112 -10.95 26.40 18.64
CA ASP A 112 -11.15 26.66 20.06
C ASP A 112 -10.52 25.53 20.90
N SER A 113 -9.73 25.89 21.90
CA SER A 113 -9.03 24.94 22.80
C SER A 113 -9.96 24.14 23.72
N SER A 114 -11.25 24.47 23.74
CA SER A 114 -12.29 23.75 24.49
C SER A 114 -12.88 22.56 23.74
N ASP A 115 -12.60 22.42 22.45
CA ASP A 115 -13.07 21.28 21.66
C ASP A 115 -12.16 20.07 21.88
N THR A 116 -12.75 18.91 22.20
CA THR A 116 -12.05 17.61 22.21
C THR A 116 -11.34 17.27 20.90
N SER A 117 -11.77 17.86 19.78
CA SER A 117 -11.10 17.73 18.48
C SER A 117 -9.83 18.61 18.34
N TYR A 118 -9.63 19.58 19.24
CA TYR A 118 -8.52 20.54 19.18
C TYR A 118 -7.17 19.83 19.16
N THR A 119 -6.94 18.90 20.09
CA THR A 119 -5.67 18.17 20.19
C THR A 119 -5.39 17.31 18.96
N ARG A 120 -6.45 16.76 18.33
CA ARG A 120 -6.34 16.02 17.06
C ARG A 120 -5.85 16.94 15.94
N VAL A 121 -6.47 18.10 15.78
CA VAL A 121 -6.07 19.11 14.77
C VAL A 121 -4.64 19.61 15.02
N MET A 122 -4.24 19.72 16.29
CA MET A 122 -2.87 20.07 16.66
C MET A 122 -1.87 19.00 16.23
N ILE A 123 -2.17 17.70 16.40
CA ILE A 123 -1.32 16.60 15.89
C ILE A 123 -1.26 16.62 14.36
N GLU A 124 -2.37 16.85 13.68
CA GLU A 124 -2.42 16.96 12.21
C GLU A 124 -1.45 18.03 11.69
N LYS A 125 -1.34 19.16 12.40
CA LYS A 125 -0.52 20.32 11.99
C LYS A 125 0.91 20.28 12.52
N LEU A 126 1.11 19.84 13.77
CA LEU A 126 2.37 19.94 14.50
C LEU A 126 3.01 18.58 14.79
N GLY A 127 2.41 17.48 14.31
CA GLY A 127 2.89 16.12 14.54
C GLY A 127 4.34 15.91 14.10
N PHE A 128 4.78 16.61 13.06
CA PHE A 128 6.16 16.53 12.57
C PHE A 128 7.22 17.04 13.58
N LEU A 129 6.81 17.81 14.60
CA LEU A 129 7.67 18.24 15.71
C LEU A 129 7.70 17.23 16.87
N ILE A 130 6.88 16.19 16.81
CA ILE A 130 6.82 15.16 17.84
C ILE A 130 7.88 14.13 17.53
N GLY A 131 8.91 14.09 18.38
CA GLY A 131 9.96 13.10 18.26
C GLY A 131 9.50 11.67 18.56
N ARG A 132 10.25 10.68 18.06
CA ARG A 132 9.92 9.25 18.19
C ARG A 132 9.62 8.83 19.64
N ASP A 133 10.50 9.16 20.57
CA ASP A 133 10.36 8.80 21.98
C ASP A 133 9.13 9.48 22.62
N VAL A 134 8.85 10.72 22.21
CA VAL A 134 7.68 11.48 22.65
C VAL A 134 6.40 10.84 22.12
N ALA A 135 6.38 10.52 20.82
CA ALA A 135 5.26 9.88 20.16
C ALA A 135 4.94 8.52 20.80
N GLY A 136 5.96 7.73 21.17
CA GLY A 136 5.77 6.47 21.90
C GLY A 136 5.08 6.63 23.25
N LEU A 137 5.41 7.68 24.01
CA LEU A 137 4.72 7.96 25.29
C LEU A 137 3.29 8.45 25.10
N ILE A 138 3.06 9.28 24.08
CA ILE A 138 1.72 9.74 23.72
C ILE A 138 0.87 8.53 23.30
N LEU A 139 1.42 7.65 22.46
CA LEU A 139 0.79 6.40 22.04
C LEU A 139 0.42 5.50 23.22
N GLU A 140 1.36 5.26 24.14
CA GLU A 140 1.12 4.47 25.36
C GLU A 140 0.00 5.10 26.21
N SER A 141 0.02 6.43 26.37
CA SER A 141 -1.02 7.16 27.11
C SER A 141 -2.39 7.02 26.45
N CYS A 142 -2.46 7.13 25.12
CA CYS A 142 -3.70 6.93 24.36
C CYS A 142 -4.28 5.53 24.57
N LEU A 143 -3.42 4.50 24.63
CA LEU A 143 -3.84 3.13 24.86
C LEU A 143 -4.33 2.90 26.29
N VAL A 144 -3.64 3.44 27.29
CA VAL A 144 -4.01 3.33 28.71
C VAL A 144 -5.32 4.08 29.01
N LEU A 145 -5.48 5.29 28.45
CA LEU A 145 -6.64 6.15 28.67
C LEU A 145 -7.79 5.89 27.69
N GLU A 146 -7.59 5.00 26.72
CA GLU A 146 -8.54 4.66 25.65
C GLU A 146 -8.99 5.89 24.84
N LEU A 147 -8.03 6.73 24.43
CA LEU A 147 -8.23 7.90 23.58
C LEU A 147 -8.06 7.53 22.11
N TRP A 148 -9.10 6.88 21.56
CA TRP A 148 -9.06 6.23 20.25
C TRP A 148 -8.98 7.21 19.07
N GLU A 149 -9.63 8.36 19.18
CA GLU A 149 -9.65 9.41 18.16
C GLU A 149 -8.26 10.05 18.00
N LEU A 150 -7.53 10.16 19.12
CA LEU A 150 -6.17 10.65 19.12
C LEU A 150 -5.20 9.59 18.59
N LEU A 151 -5.44 8.32 18.92
CA LEU A 151 -4.69 7.19 18.36
C LEU A 151 -4.85 7.09 16.84
N GLU A 152 -6.06 7.29 16.31
CA GLU A 152 -6.31 7.40 14.87
C GLU A 152 -5.42 8.48 14.23
N ALA A 153 -5.34 9.67 14.83
CA ALA A 153 -4.50 10.76 14.33
C ALA A 153 -3.01 10.38 14.33
N LEU A 154 -2.51 9.77 15.41
CA LEU A 154 -1.11 9.32 15.47
C LEU A 154 -0.79 8.33 14.35
N ILE A 155 -1.70 7.39 14.06
CA ILE A 155 -1.51 6.38 13.01
C ILE A 155 -1.52 7.04 11.62
N ILE A 156 -2.53 7.86 11.32
CA ILE A 156 -2.70 8.51 10.00
C ILE A 156 -1.51 9.43 9.68
N HIS A 157 -0.98 10.12 10.69
CA HIS A 157 0.15 11.05 10.53
C HIS A 157 1.54 10.39 10.65
N GLY A 158 1.61 9.06 10.70
CA GLY A 158 2.87 8.32 10.66
C GLY A 158 3.72 8.49 11.93
N LEU A 159 3.11 8.82 13.06
CA LEU A 159 3.79 8.98 14.35
C LEU A 159 3.92 7.65 15.12
N VAL A 160 3.35 6.57 14.58
CA VAL A 160 3.47 5.22 15.10
C VAL A 160 4.55 4.50 14.31
N ASP A 161 5.64 4.15 14.99
CA ASP A 161 6.76 3.41 14.42
C ASP A 161 6.92 2.01 15.07
N ARG A 162 7.86 1.21 14.55
CA ARG A 162 8.15 -0.14 15.07
C ARG A 162 8.53 -0.13 16.57
N SER A 163 9.24 0.91 17.02
CA SER A 163 9.76 0.98 18.38
C SER A 163 8.70 1.33 19.43
N SER A 164 7.72 2.16 19.06
CA SER A 164 6.61 2.59 19.90
C SER A 164 5.42 1.62 19.93
N SER A 165 5.32 0.70 18.96
CA SER A 165 4.12 -0.13 18.73
C SER A 165 4.16 -1.54 19.36
N SER A 166 5.10 -1.84 20.26
CA SER A 166 5.38 -3.22 20.71
C SER A 166 4.19 -4.00 21.30
N ASN A 167 3.14 -3.33 21.79
CA ASN A 167 1.89 -3.95 22.28
C ASN A 167 0.63 -3.38 21.60
N LEU A 168 0.78 -2.53 20.58
CA LEU A 168 -0.35 -1.81 19.97
C LEU A 168 -1.37 -2.78 19.38
N VAL A 169 -0.93 -3.71 18.53
CA VAL A 169 -1.81 -4.66 17.84
C VAL A 169 -2.55 -5.56 18.84
N ASP A 170 -1.84 -6.10 19.82
CA ASP A 170 -2.45 -6.95 20.86
C ASP A 170 -3.54 -6.21 21.65
N ILE A 171 -3.30 -4.93 22.00
CA ILE A 171 -4.29 -4.11 22.70
C ILE A 171 -5.50 -3.83 21.79
N LEU A 172 -5.28 -3.49 20.52
CA LEU A 172 -6.36 -3.21 19.57
C LEU A 172 -7.23 -4.45 19.30
N ILE A 173 -6.62 -5.64 19.19
CA ILE A 173 -7.35 -6.91 19.08
C ILE A 173 -8.18 -7.15 20.35
N LYS A 174 -7.58 -7.03 21.54
CA LYS A 174 -8.27 -7.21 22.83
C LYS A 174 -9.43 -6.22 23.02
N LYS A 175 -9.25 -4.98 22.57
CA LYS A 175 -10.25 -3.90 22.66
C LYS A 175 -11.22 -3.87 21.48
N LYS A 176 -11.11 -4.85 20.55
CA LYS A 176 -11.99 -4.98 19.39
C LYS A 176 -12.03 -3.72 18.54
N ARG A 177 -10.87 -3.12 18.26
CA ARG A 177 -10.73 -1.91 17.42
C ARG A 177 -10.20 -2.26 16.03
N SER A 178 -10.99 -3.03 15.28
CA SER A 178 -10.64 -3.46 13.93
C SER A 178 -10.53 -2.30 12.94
N ASP A 179 -11.27 -1.21 13.18
CA ASP A 179 -11.12 0.07 12.48
C ASP A 179 -9.69 0.62 12.58
N LEU A 180 -9.12 0.63 13.79
CA LEU A 180 -7.76 1.10 14.03
C LEU A 180 -6.71 0.11 13.52
N LEU A 181 -6.97 -1.20 13.59
CA LEU A 181 -6.09 -2.21 12.97
C LEU A 181 -5.98 -2.00 11.45
N CYS A 182 -7.09 -1.70 10.77
CA CYS A 182 -7.07 -1.35 9.36
C CYS A 182 -6.23 -0.09 9.11
N LEU A 183 -6.30 0.92 9.98
CA LEU A 183 -5.43 2.09 9.87
C LEU A 183 -3.96 1.75 10.07
N CYS A 184 -3.62 0.86 11.00
CA CYS A 184 -2.25 0.38 11.16
C CYS A 184 -1.73 -0.23 9.86
N VAL A 185 -2.49 -1.14 9.24
CA VAL A 185 -2.16 -1.77 7.95
C VAL A 185 -1.94 -0.75 6.83
N LYS A 186 -2.73 0.33 6.83
CA LYS A 186 -2.69 1.38 5.80
C LYS A 186 -1.50 2.33 5.95
N HIS A 187 -1.15 2.69 7.18
CA HIS A 187 -0.27 3.84 7.45
C HIS A 187 1.05 3.48 8.15
N VAL A 188 1.11 2.36 8.87
CA VAL A 188 2.35 1.93 9.53
C VAL A 188 3.19 1.15 8.53
N SER A 189 4.35 1.71 8.16
CA SER A 189 5.24 1.16 7.14
C SER A 189 6.10 -0.01 7.62
N ASP A 190 6.27 -0.19 8.94
CA ASP A 190 7.19 -1.18 9.51
C ASP A 190 6.52 -2.04 10.59
N ILE A 191 5.41 -2.70 10.22
CA ILE A 191 4.71 -3.63 11.10
C ILE A 191 5.58 -4.88 11.31
N ARG A 192 5.78 -5.27 12.58
CA ARG A 192 6.56 -6.48 12.91
C ARG A 192 5.88 -7.72 12.36
N SER A 193 6.64 -8.72 11.93
CA SER A 193 6.10 -9.97 11.39
C SER A 193 5.15 -10.69 12.36
N SER A 194 5.42 -10.61 13.67
CA SER A 194 4.52 -11.14 14.71
C SER A 194 3.18 -10.41 14.75
N ASP A 195 3.20 -9.08 14.67
CA ASP A 195 2.01 -8.24 14.68
C ASP A 195 1.19 -8.42 13.41
N PHE A 196 1.89 -8.52 12.28
CA PHE A 196 1.28 -8.82 10.99
C PHE A 196 0.51 -10.15 11.02
N LEU A 197 1.15 -11.21 11.56
CA LEU A 197 0.48 -12.51 11.74
C LEU A 197 -0.76 -12.38 12.64
N CYS A 198 -0.66 -11.65 13.75
CA CYS A 198 -1.81 -11.43 14.64
C CYS A 198 -2.97 -10.73 13.92
N ILE A 199 -2.68 -9.69 13.12
CA ILE A 199 -3.70 -9.00 12.31
C ILE A 199 -4.32 -9.95 11.28
N LEU A 200 -3.48 -10.69 10.55
CA LEU A 200 -3.93 -11.63 9.52
C LEU A 200 -4.88 -12.68 10.11
N LYS A 201 -4.47 -13.34 11.20
CA LYS A 201 -5.30 -14.34 11.90
C LYS A 201 -6.61 -13.73 12.40
N HIS A 202 -6.56 -12.54 12.99
CA HIS A 202 -7.75 -11.84 13.48
C HIS A 202 -8.75 -11.52 12.36
N PHE A 203 -8.28 -11.19 11.15
CA PHE A 203 -9.15 -10.96 9.99
C PHE A 203 -9.64 -12.25 9.32
N LEU A 204 -8.84 -13.32 9.31
CA LEU A 204 -9.25 -14.61 8.72
C LEU A 204 -10.25 -15.37 9.60
N SER A 205 -10.08 -15.28 10.92
CA SER A 205 -10.87 -16.02 11.90
C SER A 205 -11.29 -15.10 13.06
N PRO A 206 -12.14 -14.08 12.80
CA PRO A 206 -12.59 -13.18 13.85
C PRO A 206 -13.40 -13.95 14.92
N PRO A 207 -13.16 -13.71 16.22
CA PRO A 207 -14.01 -14.24 17.28
C PRO A 207 -15.47 -13.84 17.07
N LYS A 208 -16.42 -14.71 17.46
CA LYS A 208 -17.87 -14.49 17.24
C LYS A 208 -18.36 -13.12 17.73
N ASP A 209 -17.77 -12.60 18.81
CA ASP A 209 -18.13 -11.32 19.42
C ASP A 209 -17.34 -10.12 18.86
N ASN A 210 -16.43 -10.34 17.90
CA ASN A 210 -15.60 -9.30 17.28
C ASN A 210 -16.12 -8.86 15.91
N TYR A 211 -17.09 -9.57 15.34
CA TYR A 211 -17.70 -9.21 14.06
C TYR A 211 -18.28 -7.78 14.10
N SER A 212 -18.84 -7.37 15.23
CA SER A 212 -19.38 -6.02 15.45
C SER A 212 -18.34 -4.91 15.24
N SER A 213 -17.06 -5.16 15.57
CA SER A 213 -15.98 -4.19 15.35
C SER A 213 -15.59 -4.01 13.89
N MET A 214 -15.85 -5.00 13.05
CA MET A 214 -15.56 -4.96 11.61
C MET A 214 -16.73 -4.35 10.82
N VAL A 215 -17.92 -4.24 11.44
CA VAL A 215 -19.08 -3.57 10.82
C VAL A 215 -18.79 -2.10 10.53
N SER A 216 -17.97 -1.41 11.32
CA SER A 216 -17.56 -0.03 11.03
C SER A 216 -16.76 0.07 9.72
N VAL A 217 -15.88 -0.89 9.46
CA VAL A 217 -15.13 -0.99 8.20
C VAL A 217 -16.10 -1.19 7.04
N ARG A 218 -17.07 -2.10 7.20
CA ARG A 218 -18.13 -2.29 6.19
C ARG A 218 -18.90 -1.00 5.90
N LYS A 219 -19.33 -0.29 6.96
CA LYS A 219 -20.04 0.99 6.83
C LYS A 219 -19.21 2.06 6.12
N GLU A 220 -17.90 2.09 6.34
CA GLU A 220 -17.02 3.00 5.60
C GLU A 220 -17.00 2.65 4.10
N TRP A 221 -16.84 1.37 3.73
CA TRP A 221 -16.95 0.94 2.33
C TRP A 221 -18.31 1.29 1.71
N GLU A 222 -19.42 1.10 2.45
CA GLU A 222 -20.77 1.47 2.03
C GLU A 222 -20.90 2.99 1.85
N SER A 223 -20.36 3.79 2.75
CA SER A 223 -20.32 5.26 2.64
C SER A 223 -19.52 5.71 1.41
N GLN A 224 -18.39 5.08 1.13
CA GLN A 224 -17.59 5.38 -0.06
C GLN A 224 -18.31 4.97 -1.35
N ALA A 225 -19.05 3.85 -1.33
CA ALA A 225 -19.89 3.42 -2.44
C ALA A 225 -21.01 4.44 -2.73
N GLN A 226 -21.71 4.87 -1.68
CA GLN A 226 -22.78 5.87 -1.77
C GLN A 226 -22.24 7.20 -2.32
N LEU A 227 -21.11 7.68 -1.80
CA LEU A 227 -20.44 8.89 -2.29
C LEU A 227 -20.01 8.77 -3.76
N ALA A 228 -19.58 7.58 -4.19
CA ALA A 228 -19.24 7.32 -5.59
C ALA A 228 -20.47 7.37 -6.50
N ILE A 229 -21.59 6.80 -6.07
CA ILE A 229 -22.88 6.83 -6.79
C ILE A 229 -23.35 8.28 -6.94
N GLU A 230 -23.37 9.05 -5.85
CA GLU A 230 -23.77 10.46 -5.87
C GLU A 230 -22.94 11.29 -6.84
N LYS A 231 -21.62 11.05 -6.89
CA LYS A 231 -20.72 11.71 -7.85
C LYS A 231 -20.93 11.22 -9.27
N ALA A 232 -21.29 9.96 -9.47
CA ALA A 232 -21.56 9.38 -10.79
C ALA A 232 -22.88 9.89 -11.40
N THR A 233 -23.89 10.17 -10.57
CA THR A 233 -25.22 10.65 -10.99
C THR A 233 -25.34 12.17 -11.03
N ASN A 234 -24.37 12.91 -10.48
CA ASN A 234 -24.41 14.36 -10.48
C ASN A 234 -24.05 14.93 -11.87
N GLU A 235 -25.08 15.44 -12.54
CA GLU A 235 -25.01 16.03 -13.90
C GLU A 235 -24.18 17.33 -13.96
N LYS A 236 -23.91 17.97 -12.81
CA LYS A 236 -23.09 19.20 -12.74
C LYS A 236 -21.59 18.92 -12.76
N LEU A 237 -21.17 17.67 -12.60
CA LEU A 237 -19.75 17.30 -12.64
C LEU A 237 -19.23 17.29 -14.08
N PRO A 238 -18.03 17.84 -14.35
CA PRO A 238 -17.43 17.76 -15.68
C PRO A 238 -17.36 16.31 -16.18
N ASN A 239 -17.63 16.09 -17.48
CA ASN A 239 -17.72 14.75 -18.09
C ASN A 239 -16.57 13.80 -17.70
N LYS A 240 -15.33 14.30 -17.62
CA LYS A 240 -14.17 13.51 -17.19
C LYS A 240 -14.28 13.02 -15.74
N LYS A 241 -14.73 13.88 -14.82
CA LYS A 241 -14.93 13.53 -13.41
C LYS A 241 -16.14 12.62 -13.23
N SER A 242 -17.22 12.86 -13.98
CA SER A 242 -18.39 11.96 -14.00
C SER A 242 -18.04 10.56 -14.51
N CYS A 243 -17.27 10.46 -15.61
CA CYS A 243 -16.78 9.17 -16.12
C CYS A 243 -15.90 8.44 -15.09
N LEU A 244 -14.97 9.16 -14.45
CA LEU A 244 -14.14 8.61 -13.37
C LEU A 244 -14.98 8.15 -12.17
N ALA A 245 -16.02 8.90 -11.80
CA ALA A 245 -16.93 8.53 -10.71
C ALA A 245 -17.74 7.25 -11.05
N LYS A 246 -18.18 7.08 -12.29
CA LYS A 246 -18.85 5.86 -12.77
C LYS A 246 -17.92 4.64 -12.74
N GLN A 247 -16.66 4.82 -13.13
CA GLN A 247 -15.66 3.74 -13.02
C GLN A 247 -15.39 3.39 -11.55
N ALA A 248 -15.22 4.41 -10.70
CA ALA A 248 -14.99 4.24 -9.28
C ALA A 248 -16.18 3.57 -8.56
N SER A 249 -17.43 3.89 -8.94
CA SER A 249 -18.62 3.27 -8.33
C SER A 249 -18.72 1.79 -8.67
N ILE A 250 -18.46 1.41 -9.93
CA ILE A 250 -18.39 -0.01 -10.34
C ILE A 250 -17.27 -0.72 -9.58
N LEU A 251 -16.10 -0.09 -9.46
CA LEU A 251 -14.95 -0.66 -8.78
C LEU A 251 -15.24 -0.91 -7.28
N ILE A 252 -15.78 0.08 -6.57
CA ILE A 252 -16.14 -0.07 -5.15
C ILE A 252 -17.25 -1.12 -4.99
N MET A 253 -18.22 -1.17 -5.90
CA MET A 253 -19.26 -2.21 -5.90
C MET A 253 -18.65 -3.61 -6.05
N ILE A 254 -17.71 -3.81 -6.99
CA ILE A 254 -17.01 -5.08 -7.18
C ILE A 254 -16.27 -5.50 -5.90
N ALA A 255 -15.59 -4.55 -5.26
CA ALA A 255 -14.84 -4.77 -4.04
C ALA A 255 -15.75 -5.00 -2.82
N HIS A 256 -16.96 -4.44 -2.78
CA HIS A 256 -17.87 -4.62 -1.65
C HIS A 256 -18.74 -5.89 -1.77
N ASP A 257 -19.23 -6.18 -2.96
CA ASP A 257 -20.23 -7.22 -3.20
C ASP A 257 -19.68 -8.65 -3.06
N GLY A 258 -20.35 -9.46 -2.23
CA GLY A 258 -19.96 -10.85 -1.95
C GLY A 258 -18.88 -11.02 -0.88
N PHE A 259 -18.40 -9.91 -0.30
CA PHE A 259 -17.42 -9.92 0.78
C PHE A 259 -18.09 -9.63 2.14
N SER A 260 -17.60 -10.34 3.16
CA SER A 260 -17.94 -10.15 4.56
C SER A 260 -17.17 -8.98 5.17
N ALA A 261 -17.58 -8.51 6.35
CA ALA A 261 -16.90 -7.39 7.03
C ALA A 261 -15.41 -7.69 7.33
N SER A 262 -15.07 -8.93 7.65
CA SER A 262 -13.69 -9.36 7.88
C SER A 262 -12.87 -9.42 6.61
N GLU A 263 -13.46 -9.89 5.50
CA GLU A 263 -12.82 -9.87 4.19
C GLU A 263 -12.56 -8.44 3.68
N LEU A 264 -13.45 -7.48 3.98
CA LEU A 264 -13.20 -6.06 3.70
C LEU A 264 -11.99 -5.51 4.47
N CYS A 265 -11.65 -6.08 5.62
CA CYS A 265 -10.42 -5.73 6.33
C CYS A 265 -9.18 -6.32 5.62
N LEU A 266 -9.29 -7.54 5.06
CA LEU A 266 -8.23 -8.16 4.26
C LEU A 266 -7.90 -7.33 3.00
N HIS A 267 -8.86 -6.60 2.41
CA HIS A 267 -8.58 -5.71 1.28
C HIS A 267 -7.44 -4.74 1.57
N TYR A 268 -7.41 -4.15 2.76
CA TYR A 268 -6.31 -3.25 3.16
C TYR A 268 -4.98 -3.98 3.24
N MET A 269 -4.96 -5.23 3.71
CA MET A 269 -3.72 -6.02 3.79
C MET A 269 -3.18 -6.35 2.41
N PHE A 270 -4.05 -6.76 1.49
CA PHE A 270 -3.66 -7.20 0.13
C PHE A 270 -3.47 -6.07 -0.88
N ALA A 271 -3.97 -4.87 -0.57
CA ALA A 271 -3.72 -3.66 -1.36
C ALA A 271 -2.53 -2.85 -0.83
N SER A 272 -2.14 -3.04 0.44
CA SER A 272 -1.00 -2.34 1.04
C SER A 272 0.34 -2.84 0.49
N SER A 273 1.23 -1.90 0.18
CA SER A 273 2.62 -2.16 -0.22
C SER A 273 3.60 -2.20 0.96
N ASN A 274 3.10 -2.12 2.20
CA ASN A 274 3.94 -1.93 3.39
C ASN A 274 4.54 -3.23 3.96
N PHE A 275 4.39 -4.37 3.28
CA PHE A 275 4.80 -5.65 3.81
C PHE A 275 6.00 -6.22 3.05
N ASP A 276 7.01 -6.64 3.82
CA ASP A 276 8.10 -7.45 3.32
C ASP A 276 7.58 -8.85 2.90
N GLU A 277 7.96 -9.29 1.70
CA GLU A 277 7.53 -10.56 1.13
C GLU A 277 7.92 -11.75 2.02
N LEU A 278 9.11 -11.70 2.64
CA LEU A 278 9.55 -12.77 3.55
C LEU A 278 8.72 -12.80 4.84
N ALA A 279 8.43 -11.64 5.42
CA ALA A 279 7.54 -11.54 6.58
C ALA A 279 6.12 -12.04 6.26
N PHE A 280 5.63 -11.75 5.05
CA PHE A 280 4.34 -12.22 4.57
C PHE A 280 4.33 -13.76 4.44
N THR A 281 5.30 -14.36 3.75
CA THR A 281 5.43 -15.82 3.61
C THR A 281 5.53 -16.54 4.95
N SER A 282 6.36 -16.03 5.87
CA SER A 282 6.48 -16.54 7.23
C SER A 282 5.16 -16.51 8.02
N SER A 283 4.29 -15.56 7.70
CA SER A 283 2.98 -15.47 8.34
C SER A 283 1.98 -16.46 7.74
N ILE A 284 2.02 -16.64 6.42
CA ILE A 284 1.20 -17.64 5.71
C ILE A 284 1.52 -19.05 6.21
N SER A 285 2.79 -19.42 6.38
CA SER A 285 3.19 -20.76 6.83
C SER A 285 2.71 -21.11 8.25
N ARG A 286 2.31 -20.11 9.04
CA ARG A 286 1.83 -20.23 10.43
C ARG A 286 0.30 -20.19 10.57
N LEU A 287 -0.43 -20.19 9.46
CA LEU A 287 -1.88 -20.29 9.46
C LEU A 287 -2.32 -21.74 9.75
N ASP A 288 -3.37 -21.90 10.54
CA ASP A 288 -4.02 -23.20 10.74
C ASP A 288 -4.98 -23.53 9.58
N GLY A 289 -5.52 -24.75 9.56
CA GLY A 289 -6.38 -25.21 8.46
C GLY A 289 -7.63 -24.35 8.25
N SER A 290 -8.23 -23.83 9.33
CA SER A 290 -9.44 -23.01 9.25
C SER A 290 -9.13 -21.60 8.73
N GLU A 291 -8.04 -21.00 9.22
CA GLU A 291 -7.53 -19.71 8.77
C GLU A 291 -7.11 -19.78 7.29
N LEU A 292 -6.42 -20.87 6.91
CA LEU A 292 -5.98 -21.14 5.55
C LEU A 292 -7.16 -21.31 4.59
N LEU A 293 -8.21 -22.05 4.99
CA LEU A 293 -9.41 -22.24 4.18
C LEU A 293 -10.14 -20.90 3.96
N SER A 294 -10.26 -20.07 5.01
CA SER A 294 -10.81 -18.72 4.90
C SER A 294 -10.01 -17.85 3.93
N LEU A 295 -8.68 -17.94 3.96
CA LEU A 295 -7.81 -17.21 3.03
C LEU A 295 -8.01 -17.68 1.59
N ILE A 296 -8.02 -18.99 1.34
CA ILE A 296 -8.23 -19.57 0.01
C ILE A 296 -9.56 -19.11 -0.57
N ARG A 297 -10.64 -19.13 0.23
CA ARG A 297 -11.97 -18.64 -0.18
C ARG A 297 -11.94 -17.16 -0.56
N TYR A 298 -11.32 -16.33 0.26
CA TYR A 298 -11.15 -14.90 -0.01
C TYR A 298 -10.41 -14.66 -1.34
N LEU A 299 -9.29 -15.35 -1.56
CA LEU A 299 -8.51 -15.25 -2.81
C LEU A 299 -9.30 -15.74 -4.01
N GLY A 300 -10.04 -16.86 -3.86
CA GLY A 300 -10.90 -17.41 -4.90
C GLY A 300 -12.02 -16.46 -5.32
N LYS A 301 -12.62 -15.73 -4.38
CA LYS A 301 -13.60 -14.67 -4.69
C LYS A 301 -12.97 -13.57 -5.56
N TRP A 302 -11.79 -13.08 -5.19
CA TRP A 302 -11.09 -12.06 -5.99
C TRP A 302 -10.74 -12.55 -7.39
N LEU A 303 -10.19 -13.75 -7.52
CA LEU A 303 -9.90 -14.36 -8.83
C LEU A 303 -11.15 -14.46 -9.70
N SER A 304 -12.28 -14.88 -9.12
CA SER A 304 -13.57 -14.93 -9.82
C SER A 304 -14.07 -13.55 -10.26
N LYS A 305 -13.80 -12.50 -9.47
CA LYS A 305 -14.10 -11.11 -9.88
C LYS A 305 -13.19 -10.68 -11.04
N TYR A 306 -11.90 -11.01 -11.04
CA TYR A 306 -10.99 -10.65 -12.13
C TYR A 306 -11.29 -11.35 -13.45
N GLU A 307 -11.82 -12.58 -13.41
CA GLU A 307 -12.27 -13.27 -14.62
C GLU A 307 -13.35 -12.45 -15.36
N ARG A 308 -14.23 -11.76 -14.61
CA ARG A 308 -15.30 -10.92 -15.16
C ARG A 308 -14.88 -9.46 -15.36
N PHE A 309 -14.00 -8.97 -14.50
CA PHE A 309 -13.58 -7.58 -14.41
C PHE A 309 -12.05 -7.49 -14.32
N PRO A 310 -11.32 -7.77 -15.41
CA PRO A 310 -9.86 -7.84 -15.40
C PRO A 310 -9.18 -6.50 -15.12
N LEU A 311 -9.91 -5.39 -15.25
CA LEU A 311 -9.44 -4.03 -14.95
C LEU A 311 -9.71 -3.59 -13.51
N ALA A 312 -10.28 -4.46 -12.66
CA ALA A 312 -10.45 -4.16 -11.24
C ALA A 312 -9.07 -4.03 -10.56
N GLY A 313 -8.90 -2.98 -9.77
CA GLY A 313 -7.66 -2.70 -9.05
C GLY A 313 -7.67 -1.29 -8.47
N PRO A 314 -6.60 -0.88 -7.77
CA PRO A 314 -6.52 0.43 -7.15
C PRO A 314 -6.75 1.57 -8.15
N CYS A 315 -7.50 2.59 -7.75
CA CYS A 315 -7.70 3.81 -8.54
C CYS A 315 -7.31 5.10 -7.77
N PRO A 316 -5.99 5.41 -7.68
CA PRO A 316 -5.48 6.63 -7.03
C PRO A 316 -6.04 7.94 -7.57
N LYS A 317 -6.45 7.95 -8.84
CA LYS A 317 -7.08 9.13 -9.46
C LYS A 317 -8.46 9.41 -8.86
N ALA A 318 -9.24 8.37 -8.58
CA ALA A 318 -10.54 8.52 -7.94
C ALA A 318 -10.39 8.99 -6.49
N ALA A 319 -9.40 8.46 -5.75
CA ALA A 319 -9.12 8.91 -4.39
C ALA A 319 -8.68 10.38 -4.34
N SER A 320 -7.71 10.78 -5.17
CA SER A 320 -7.19 12.16 -5.17
C SER A 320 -8.14 13.20 -5.75
N ILE A 321 -8.83 12.91 -6.86
CA ILE A 321 -9.67 13.91 -7.57
C ILE A 321 -11.08 13.94 -7.00
N LEU A 322 -11.61 12.77 -6.62
CA LEU A 322 -12.99 12.62 -6.16
C LEU A 322 -13.07 12.36 -4.67
N GLY A 323 -11.98 12.22 -3.92
CA GLY A 323 -12.04 11.90 -2.48
C GLY A 323 -12.58 10.50 -2.18
N LEU A 324 -12.61 9.59 -3.17
CA LEU A 324 -13.10 8.22 -3.02
C LEU A 324 -11.98 7.32 -2.49
N ARG A 325 -11.70 7.39 -1.19
CA ARG A 325 -10.52 6.79 -0.57
C ARG A 325 -10.51 5.26 -0.65
N ALA A 326 -11.68 4.61 -0.67
CA ALA A 326 -11.76 3.14 -0.79
C ALA A 326 -11.16 2.61 -2.11
N CYS A 327 -11.13 3.43 -3.17
CA CYS A 327 -10.57 3.04 -4.45
C CYS A 327 -9.08 2.68 -4.38
N ASP A 328 -8.32 3.21 -3.42
CA ASP A 328 -6.89 2.89 -3.29
C ASP A 328 -6.65 1.50 -2.70
N TRP A 329 -7.66 0.95 -2.04
CA TRP A 329 -7.55 -0.26 -1.24
C TRP A 329 -8.21 -1.47 -1.90
N VAL A 330 -8.43 -1.41 -3.20
CA VAL A 330 -8.89 -2.57 -3.97
C VAL A 330 -7.67 -3.44 -4.31
N PRO A 331 -7.62 -4.71 -3.90
CA PRO A 331 -6.51 -5.62 -4.24
C PRO A 331 -6.25 -5.67 -5.75
N THR A 332 -5.02 -6.03 -6.12
CA THR A 332 -4.66 -6.28 -7.52
C THR A 332 -4.73 -7.77 -7.83
N LEU A 333 -4.92 -8.11 -9.11
CA LEU A 333 -4.78 -9.49 -9.56
C LEU A 333 -3.38 -10.03 -9.24
N GLU A 334 -2.35 -9.20 -9.35
CA GLU A 334 -0.98 -9.57 -9.01
C GLU A 334 -0.82 -9.95 -7.54
N SER A 335 -1.27 -9.12 -6.60
CA SER A 335 -1.12 -9.43 -5.17
C SER A 335 -1.94 -10.65 -4.76
N THR A 336 -3.14 -10.80 -5.34
CA THR A 336 -4.00 -11.97 -5.12
C THR A 336 -3.36 -13.26 -5.66
N ALA A 337 -2.86 -13.25 -6.90
CA ALA A 337 -2.25 -14.42 -7.53
C ALA A 337 -0.93 -14.80 -6.85
N LYS A 338 -0.09 -13.82 -6.48
CA LYS A 338 1.13 -14.07 -5.71
C LYS A 338 0.83 -14.72 -4.37
N CYS A 339 -0.16 -14.21 -3.62
CA CYS A 339 -0.53 -14.81 -2.34
C CYS A 339 -1.05 -16.24 -2.51
N LEU A 340 -1.85 -16.52 -3.54
CA LEU A 340 -2.28 -17.88 -3.82
C LEU A 340 -1.09 -18.80 -4.12
N GLY A 341 -0.11 -18.32 -4.88
CA GLY A 341 1.15 -19.03 -5.12
C GLY A 341 1.86 -19.39 -3.81
N LEU A 342 2.03 -18.41 -2.92
CA LEU A 342 2.65 -18.62 -1.60
C LEU A 342 1.88 -19.62 -0.73
N VAL A 343 0.54 -19.58 -0.76
CA VAL A 343 -0.30 -20.57 -0.06
C VAL A 343 -0.05 -21.97 -0.60
N LEU A 344 0.03 -22.13 -1.92
CA LEU A 344 0.31 -23.42 -2.55
C LEU A 344 1.73 -23.91 -2.21
N ASP A 345 2.72 -23.04 -2.24
CA ASP A 345 4.11 -23.39 -1.96
C ASP A 345 4.32 -23.80 -0.50
N GLU A 346 3.77 -23.04 0.46
CA GLU A 346 3.97 -23.28 1.90
C GLU A 346 3.10 -24.43 2.44
N HIS A 347 1.90 -24.65 1.89
CA HIS A 347 0.93 -25.61 2.44
C HIS A 347 0.58 -26.78 1.51
N PHE A 348 1.34 -27.01 0.42
CA PHE A 348 1.05 -28.04 -0.59
C PHE A 348 0.61 -29.38 0.01
N SER A 349 1.39 -29.92 0.95
CA SER A 349 1.12 -31.22 1.57
C SER A 349 -0.24 -31.25 2.26
N SER A 350 -0.57 -30.21 3.05
CA SER A 350 -1.86 -30.10 3.73
C SER A 350 -3.01 -29.99 2.74
N LEU A 351 -2.85 -29.15 1.71
CA LEU A 351 -3.88 -28.92 0.69
C LEU A 351 -4.22 -30.19 -0.10
N VAL A 352 -3.23 -31.06 -0.35
CA VAL A 352 -3.44 -32.33 -1.05
C VAL A 352 -4.05 -33.38 -0.12
N LEU A 353 -3.60 -33.45 1.13
CA LEU A 353 -4.01 -34.52 2.05
C LEU A 353 -5.42 -34.32 2.63
N TYR A 354 -5.83 -33.08 2.91
CA TYR A 354 -7.10 -32.79 3.57
C TYR A 354 -8.19 -32.42 2.56
N SER A 355 -9.27 -33.21 2.52
CA SER A 355 -10.36 -33.04 1.56
C SER A 355 -11.15 -31.73 1.72
N GLU A 356 -11.06 -31.07 2.87
CA GLU A 356 -11.75 -29.80 3.14
C GLU A 356 -11.33 -28.67 2.19
N PHE A 357 -10.14 -28.74 1.58
CA PHE A 357 -9.65 -27.75 0.63
C PHE A 357 -10.02 -28.07 -0.83
N HIS A 358 -10.37 -29.32 -1.14
CA HIS A 358 -10.39 -29.82 -2.52
C HIS A 358 -11.47 -29.17 -3.38
N GLU A 359 -12.65 -28.91 -2.83
CA GLU A 359 -13.74 -28.26 -3.59
C GLU A 359 -13.39 -26.81 -3.95
N GLU A 360 -12.89 -26.05 -2.98
CA GLU A 360 -12.49 -24.66 -3.18
C GLU A 360 -11.34 -24.57 -4.19
N LEU A 361 -10.32 -25.41 -4.05
CA LEU A 361 -9.18 -25.44 -4.97
C LEU A 361 -9.58 -25.82 -6.39
N ARG A 362 -10.53 -26.77 -6.56
CA ARG A 362 -11.03 -27.15 -7.89
C ARG A 362 -11.80 -26.01 -8.55
N SER A 363 -12.59 -25.26 -7.78
CA SER A 363 -13.26 -24.05 -8.28
C SER A 363 -12.25 -23.00 -8.73
N ILE A 364 -11.23 -22.74 -7.90
CA ILE A 364 -10.16 -21.78 -8.22
C ILE A 364 -9.35 -22.22 -9.45
N GLU A 365 -9.06 -23.51 -9.60
CA GLU A 365 -8.32 -24.06 -10.74
C GLU A 365 -8.99 -23.69 -12.08
N GLY A 366 -10.32 -23.79 -12.15
CA GLY A 366 -11.09 -23.39 -13.34
C GLY A 366 -10.87 -21.93 -13.72
N VAL A 367 -11.02 -21.04 -12.75
CA VAL A 367 -10.84 -19.58 -12.91
C VAL A 367 -9.40 -19.24 -13.30
N VAL A 368 -8.41 -19.85 -12.62
CA VAL A 368 -6.99 -19.63 -12.91
C VAL A 368 -6.63 -20.11 -14.31
N LYS A 369 -7.19 -21.23 -14.79
CA LYS A 369 -7.00 -21.70 -16.17
C LYS A 369 -7.52 -20.69 -17.18
N CYS A 370 -8.71 -20.13 -16.96
CA CYS A 370 -9.27 -19.07 -17.80
C CYS A 370 -8.35 -17.83 -17.83
N LEU A 371 -8.00 -17.30 -16.66
CA LEU A 371 -7.13 -16.12 -16.53
C LEU A 371 -5.74 -16.36 -17.16
N ALA A 372 -5.16 -17.53 -16.97
CA ALA A 372 -3.85 -17.87 -17.54
C ALA A 372 -3.91 -17.99 -19.07
N SER A 373 -5.00 -18.49 -19.64
CA SER A 373 -5.19 -18.55 -21.09
C SER A 373 -5.30 -17.16 -21.71
N GLU A 374 -6.04 -16.27 -21.07
CA GLU A 374 -6.18 -14.86 -21.47
C GLU A 374 -4.85 -14.12 -21.36
N ALA A 375 -4.13 -14.32 -20.25
CA ALA A 375 -2.81 -13.73 -20.05
C ALA A 375 -1.83 -14.15 -21.16
N ARG A 376 -1.82 -15.43 -21.54
CA ARG A 376 -0.97 -15.92 -22.65
C ARG A 376 -1.33 -15.25 -23.97
N LEU A 377 -2.62 -15.15 -24.30
CA LEU A 377 -3.08 -14.46 -25.51
C LEU A 377 -2.64 -12.99 -25.50
N CYS A 378 -2.86 -12.30 -24.38
CA CYS A 378 -2.46 -10.92 -24.18
C CYS A 378 -0.93 -10.75 -24.34
N CYS A 379 -0.12 -11.66 -23.81
CA CYS A 379 1.34 -11.65 -24.01
C CYS A 379 1.73 -11.79 -25.49
N TYR A 380 1.07 -12.67 -26.26
CA TYR A 380 1.33 -12.77 -27.70
C TYR A 380 0.99 -11.46 -28.42
N VAL A 381 -0.17 -10.87 -28.12
CA VAL A 381 -0.57 -9.57 -28.70
C VAL A 381 0.42 -8.47 -28.32
N ALA A 382 0.84 -8.41 -27.07
CA ALA A 382 1.85 -7.46 -26.59
C ALA A 382 3.17 -7.61 -27.35
N ASN A 383 3.67 -8.84 -27.51
CA ASN A 383 4.88 -9.13 -28.27
C ASN A 383 4.74 -8.72 -29.75
N VAL A 384 3.57 -8.96 -30.36
CA VAL A 384 3.29 -8.51 -31.74
C VAL A 384 3.30 -6.99 -31.82
N ILE A 385 2.64 -6.30 -30.89
CA ILE A 385 2.63 -4.83 -30.82
C ILE A 385 4.05 -4.28 -30.65
N GLU A 386 4.85 -4.87 -29.78
CA GLU A 386 6.24 -4.47 -29.57
C GLU A 386 7.08 -4.69 -30.84
N ASN A 387 6.95 -5.85 -31.49
CA ASN A 387 7.61 -6.12 -32.76
C ASN A 387 7.18 -5.14 -33.86
N LEU A 388 5.90 -4.78 -33.93
CA LEU A 388 5.39 -3.78 -34.86
C LEU A 388 5.92 -2.38 -34.54
N ARG A 389 6.04 -2.02 -33.25
CA ARG A 389 6.69 -0.75 -32.84
C ARG A 389 8.17 -0.74 -33.17
N MET A 390 8.88 -1.85 -33.01
CA MET A 390 10.29 -1.95 -33.37
C MET A 390 10.48 -1.85 -34.89
N LYS A 391 9.61 -2.48 -35.69
CA LYS A 391 9.60 -2.30 -37.14
C LYS A 391 9.25 -0.86 -37.54
N LYS A 392 8.25 -0.26 -36.89
CA LYS A 392 7.89 1.15 -37.07
C LYS A 392 9.03 2.08 -36.69
N LYS A 393 9.82 1.80 -35.63
CA LYS A 393 11.04 2.54 -35.27
C LYS A 393 12.16 2.38 -36.31
N VAL A 394 12.30 1.19 -36.92
CA VAL A 394 13.25 0.96 -38.02
C VAL A 394 12.83 1.73 -39.28
N GLU A 395 11.52 1.84 -39.56
CA GLU A 395 10.98 2.66 -40.64
C GLU A 395 10.95 4.17 -40.31
N GLU A 396 10.76 4.56 -39.05
CA GLU A 396 10.81 5.95 -38.56
C GLU A 396 12.27 6.47 -38.46
N CYS A 397 13.28 5.60 -38.32
CA CYS A 397 14.68 5.95 -38.58
C CYS A 397 14.93 6.33 -40.05
N LEU A 398 14.04 5.96 -40.96
CA LEU A 398 14.04 6.35 -42.38
C LEU A 398 12.98 7.40 -42.74
N ALA A 399 12.12 7.80 -41.80
CA ALA A 399 11.11 8.83 -42.02
C ALA A 399 10.74 9.51 -40.70
N SER A 400 11.39 10.66 -40.48
CA SER A 400 11.06 11.63 -39.45
C SER A 400 9.63 12.15 -39.61
N GLU A 401 8.79 11.87 -38.60
CA GLU A 401 7.78 12.73 -37.96
C GLU A 401 6.44 12.01 -37.68
N THR A 402 6.08 12.04 -36.39
CA THR A 402 4.76 11.82 -35.79
C THR A 402 4.31 10.35 -35.56
N PHE A 403 4.23 9.91 -34.30
CA PHE A 403 2.96 9.58 -33.60
C PHE A 403 3.21 8.89 -32.25
N ALA A 404 2.82 9.56 -31.17
CA ALA A 404 2.65 9.01 -29.83
C ALA A 404 1.16 8.71 -29.60
N ILE A 405 0.78 7.49 -29.19
CA ILE A 405 -0.51 7.20 -28.51
C ILE A 405 -0.60 5.81 -27.82
N LEU A 406 0.32 4.84 -28.00
CA LEU A 406 0.12 3.47 -27.46
C LEU A 406 1.08 3.01 -26.35
N SER A 407 1.95 3.87 -25.81
CA SER A 407 3.06 3.45 -24.93
C SER A 407 2.68 3.04 -23.50
N LEU A 408 1.51 2.44 -23.24
CA LEU A 408 1.08 2.19 -21.87
C LEU A 408 0.77 0.78 -21.40
N TRP A 409 1.27 -0.25 -22.04
CA TRP A 409 0.96 -1.60 -21.56
C TRP A 409 2.12 -2.58 -21.47
N CYS A 410 3.37 -2.14 -21.58
CA CYS A 410 4.50 -3.05 -21.40
C CYS A 410 5.70 -2.38 -20.73
N SER A 411 6.14 -2.96 -19.62
CA SER A 411 7.55 -3.20 -19.35
C SER A 411 7.67 -4.61 -18.76
N CYS A 412 8.14 -5.54 -19.59
CA CYS A 412 8.65 -6.84 -19.16
C CYS A 412 10.04 -6.96 -19.79
N THR A 413 11.09 -6.77 -19.01
CA THR A 413 12.46 -7.10 -19.41
C THR A 413 12.71 -8.56 -19.07
N VAL A 414 12.92 -9.39 -20.10
CA VAL A 414 13.47 -10.74 -19.94
C VAL A 414 14.99 -10.61 -19.94
N ASP A 415 15.62 -10.77 -18.77
CA ASP A 415 17.07 -10.92 -18.69
C ASP A 415 17.43 -12.38 -19.02
N LYS A 416 18.18 -12.58 -20.10
CA LYS A 416 18.69 -13.90 -20.51
C LYS A 416 19.88 -14.26 -19.63
N GLY A 417 19.60 -14.65 -18.38
CA GLY A 417 20.65 -15.07 -17.45
C GLY A 417 20.20 -15.71 -16.13
N ALA A 418 18.98 -15.47 -15.67
CA ALA A 418 18.50 -16.04 -14.41
C ALA A 418 17.00 -16.38 -14.47
N LYS A 419 16.64 -17.59 -14.00
CA LYS A 419 15.25 -18.07 -13.89
C LYS A 419 14.47 -17.33 -12.78
N LYS A 420 14.13 -16.05 -12.95
CA LYS A 420 13.08 -15.36 -12.18
C LYS A 420 12.40 -14.29 -13.02
N ILE A 421 11.06 -14.24 -12.97
CA ILE A 421 10.23 -13.21 -13.60
C ILE A 421 9.81 -12.24 -12.49
N TYR A 422 10.12 -10.95 -12.63
CA TYR A 422 9.59 -9.89 -11.77
C TYR A 422 8.65 -8.99 -12.56
N LEU A 423 7.48 -8.72 -12.01
CA LEU A 423 6.49 -7.76 -12.52
C LEU A 423 6.76 -6.39 -11.87
N TYR A 424 6.89 -5.34 -12.67
CA TYR A 424 6.95 -3.95 -12.20
C TYR A 424 6.03 -3.10 -13.07
N CYS A 425 5.16 -2.29 -12.46
CA CYS A 425 4.20 -1.45 -13.17
C CYS A 425 4.29 0.01 -12.70
N GLY A 426 4.50 0.95 -13.63
CA GLY A 426 4.59 2.39 -13.32
C GLY A 426 4.21 3.32 -14.49
N ASN A 427 3.10 4.06 -14.28
CA ASN A 427 2.69 5.38 -14.77
C ASN A 427 2.24 5.67 -16.23
N MET A 428 1.07 6.35 -16.32
CA MET A 428 0.45 6.95 -17.53
C MET A 428 0.18 8.45 -17.43
N LEU A 429 0.68 9.15 -18.45
CA LEU A 429 0.24 10.48 -18.88
C LEU A 429 -0.94 10.41 -19.87
N SER A 430 -1.83 11.41 -19.76
CA SER A 430 -3.14 11.54 -20.42
C SER A 430 -3.04 12.14 -21.84
N VAL A 431 -3.79 11.61 -22.81
CA VAL A 431 -4.09 12.31 -24.08
C VAL A 431 -5.59 12.18 -24.45
N LYS A 432 -6.17 13.32 -24.86
CA LYS A 432 -7.57 13.51 -25.29
C LYS A 432 -7.87 12.82 -26.63
N MET A 433 -8.98 12.10 -26.73
CA MET A 433 -9.56 11.66 -28.01
C MET A 433 -10.23 12.83 -28.75
N ALA A 434 -9.97 12.91 -30.07
CA ALA A 434 -10.74 13.69 -31.03
C ALA A 434 -11.40 12.74 -32.05
N GLU A 435 -12.43 13.26 -32.71
CA GLU A 435 -13.59 12.59 -33.29
C GLU A 435 -13.37 11.65 -34.50
N LYS A 436 -14.31 10.69 -34.61
CA LYS A 436 -14.87 10.04 -35.81
C LYS A 436 -14.14 10.27 -37.15
N LYS A 437 -13.66 9.17 -37.74
CA LYS A 437 -13.87 8.87 -39.17
C LYS A 437 -13.83 7.35 -39.41
N ARG A 438 -14.93 6.80 -39.95
CA ARG A 438 -14.98 5.46 -40.55
C ARG A 438 -14.11 5.47 -41.79
N ILE A 439 -13.18 4.52 -41.91
CA ILE A 439 -12.52 4.21 -43.18
C ILE A 439 -12.67 2.70 -43.41
N TYR A 440 -13.43 2.37 -44.46
CA TYR A 440 -13.44 1.05 -45.08
C TYR A 440 -12.12 0.86 -45.83
N LEU A 441 -11.47 -0.29 -45.68
CA LEU A 441 -10.36 -0.71 -46.55
C LEU A 441 -10.78 -1.94 -47.36
N PRO A 442 -10.50 -1.97 -48.68
CA PRO A 442 -10.96 -3.02 -49.58
C PRO A 442 -10.08 -4.27 -49.50
N LEU A 443 -10.72 -5.44 -49.53
CA LEU A 443 -10.09 -6.73 -49.79
C LEU A 443 -9.54 -6.76 -51.22
N VAL A 444 -8.22 -6.93 -51.37
CA VAL A 444 -7.61 -7.35 -52.64
C VAL A 444 -7.21 -8.82 -52.50
N ILE A 445 -8.03 -9.69 -53.06
CA ILE A 445 -7.76 -11.12 -53.24
C ILE A 445 -6.79 -11.25 -54.41
N LYS A 446 -5.60 -11.83 -54.18
CA LYS A 446 -4.73 -12.31 -55.27
C LYS A 446 -4.90 -13.82 -55.44
N HIS A 447 -5.38 -14.18 -56.63
CA HIS A 447 -5.49 -15.54 -57.15
C HIS A 447 -4.16 -16.30 -57.11
N ILE A 448 -4.23 -17.57 -56.67
CA ILE A 448 -3.21 -18.60 -56.90
C ILE A 448 -3.78 -19.56 -57.95
N PRO A 449 -3.06 -19.89 -59.04
CA PRO A 449 -3.54 -20.84 -60.03
C PRO A 449 -3.31 -22.29 -59.60
N HIS A 450 -4.34 -23.11 -59.82
CA HIS A 450 -4.34 -24.57 -59.78
C HIS A 450 -3.45 -25.18 -60.88
N PRO A 451 -2.86 -26.36 -60.64
CA PRO A 451 -2.66 -27.37 -61.67
C PRO A 451 -3.67 -28.52 -61.54
N ALA A 452 -3.88 -29.15 -62.68
CA ALA A 452 -5.02 -29.98 -63.06
C ALA A 452 -5.07 -31.38 -62.44
N ALA A 453 -6.28 -31.93 -62.51
CA ALA A 453 -6.71 -33.25 -62.08
C ALA A 453 -6.08 -34.40 -62.88
N SER A 454 -5.94 -35.56 -62.23
CA SER A 454 -6.22 -36.85 -62.86
C SER A 454 -7.10 -37.68 -61.93
N GLN A 455 -8.16 -38.21 -62.51
CA GLN A 455 -9.17 -39.06 -61.90
C GLN A 455 -8.65 -40.49 -61.78
N THR A 456 -9.05 -41.21 -60.73
CA THR A 456 -9.55 -42.59 -60.86
C THR A 456 -10.33 -42.95 -59.59
N SER A 457 -11.51 -43.51 -59.85
CA SER A 457 -12.47 -44.07 -58.91
C SER A 457 -11.90 -45.29 -58.18
N ASP A 458 -12.28 -45.49 -56.92
CA ASP A 458 -13.17 -46.63 -56.62
C ASP A 458 -13.81 -46.55 -55.24
N LYS A 459 -15.12 -46.80 -55.25
CA LYS A 459 -15.99 -46.99 -54.11
C LYS A 459 -15.86 -48.46 -53.68
N HIS A 460 -15.67 -48.70 -52.38
CA HIS A 460 -16.32 -49.84 -51.74
C HIS A 460 -16.83 -49.45 -50.36
N ARG A 461 -18.14 -49.66 -50.19
CA ARG A 461 -18.92 -49.53 -48.96
C ARG A 461 -19.71 -50.82 -48.82
N SER A 462 -19.42 -51.57 -47.77
CA SER A 462 -20.22 -52.65 -47.14
C SER A 462 -19.35 -53.15 -45.99
N GLY A 463 -19.74 -53.19 -44.71
CA GLY A 463 -21.03 -53.33 -44.09
C GLY A 463 -20.90 -54.44 -43.06
N PHE A 464 -20.76 -54.10 -41.79
CA PHE A 464 -21.25 -54.76 -40.57
C PHE A 464 -20.78 -53.96 -39.35
#